data_AF-A0A965KS74-F1
#
_entry.id   AF-A0A965KS74-F1
#
_cell.length_a   1.000
_cell.length_b   1.000
_cell.length_c   1.000
_cell.angle_alpha   90.00
_cell.angle_beta   90.00
_cell.angle_gamma   90.00
#
_symmetry.space_group_name_H-M   'P 1'
#
loop_
_entity.id
_entity.type
_entity.pdbx_description
1 polymer ?
#
loop_
_entity_poly.entity_id
_entity_poly.type
_entity_poly.pdbx_seq_one_letter_code
_entity_poly.pdbx_strand_id
1 'polypeptide(L)' 'MAAGQNQRNRKNDPMLTKTGKPRLGPLNVEQLNKLLEASNKPKQKDKIRREISRRPMLVAVPSET' A
#
# COMPACT_ATOMS: atom_id res chain seq x y z
N MET A 1 -21.11 19.20 -0.59
CA MET A 1 -19.66 19.46 -0.50
C MET A 1 -19.19 19.95 -1.86
N ALA A 2 -18.71 21.19 -1.98
CA ALA A 2 -18.42 21.80 -3.27
C ALA A 2 -17.26 21.08 -3.99
N ALA A 3 -17.57 20.48 -5.15
CA ALA A 3 -16.59 19.96 -6.09
C ALA A 3 -16.04 21.12 -6.91
N GLY A 4 -14.76 21.49 -6.72
CA GLY A 4 -14.15 22.51 -7.59
C GLY A 4 -12.93 23.25 -7.06
N GLN A 5 -12.58 23.12 -5.78
CA GLN A 5 -11.39 23.80 -5.26
C GLN A 5 -10.13 22.97 -5.51
N ASN A 6 -9.55 23.27 -6.66
CA ASN A 6 -8.21 22.93 -7.12
C ASN A 6 -7.19 22.82 -5.97
N GLN A 7 -6.90 21.58 -5.55
CA GLN A 7 -5.91 21.20 -4.54
C GLN A 7 -4.45 21.51 -4.95
N ARG A 8 -4.20 22.26 -6.04
CA ARG A 8 -2.84 22.49 -6.59
C ARG A 8 -1.94 23.35 -5.70
N ASN A 9 -2.49 24.10 -4.73
CA ASN A 9 -1.70 25.03 -3.90
C ASN A 9 -1.55 24.59 -2.44
N ARG A 10 -2.03 23.40 -2.04
CA ARG A 10 -1.80 22.90 -0.68
C ARG A 10 -0.40 22.33 -0.62
N LYS A 11 0.45 22.82 0.29
CA LYS A 11 1.73 22.18 0.61
C LYS A 11 1.43 20.71 0.93
N ASN A 12 1.79 19.82 0.00
CA ASN A 12 1.37 18.43 0.10
C ASN A 12 2.27 17.76 1.14
N ASP A 13 1.69 17.42 2.29
CA ASP A 13 2.40 16.64 3.28
C ASP A 13 2.84 15.32 2.60
N PRO A 14 4.15 15.03 2.54
CA PRO A 14 4.65 13.84 1.85
C PRO A 14 4.06 12.55 2.41
N MET A 15 3.64 12.53 3.68
CA MET A 15 3.03 11.37 4.35
C MET A 15 1.52 11.27 4.16
N LEU A 16 0.90 12.21 3.46
CA LEU A 16 -0.53 12.15 3.13
C LEU A 16 -0.76 11.87 1.64
N THR A 17 -1.76 11.04 1.39
CA THR A 17 -2.28 10.82 0.04
C THR A 17 -3.17 11.99 -0.40
N LYS A 18 -3.53 12.06 -1.68
CA LYS A 18 -4.41 13.12 -2.23
C LYS A 18 -5.77 13.22 -1.52
N THR A 19 -6.20 12.16 -0.84
CA THR A 19 -7.45 12.10 -0.07
C THR A 19 -7.26 12.41 1.42
N GLY A 20 -6.04 12.77 1.86
CA GLY A 20 -5.72 13.08 3.25
C GLY A 20 -5.50 11.85 4.15
N LYS A 21 -5.53 10.63 3.58
CA LYS A 21 -5.19 9.41 4.33
C LYS A 21 -3.68 9.26 4.46
N PRO A 22 -3.16 8.73 5.57
CA PRO A 22 -1.74 8.42 5.70
C PRO A 22 -1.30 7.49 4.58
N ARG A 23 -0.11 7.75 4.02
CA ARG A 23 0.51 6.84 3.06
C ARG A 23 0.72 5.50 3.75
N LEU A 24 0.21 4.46 3.10
CA LEU A 24 0.39 3.11 3.58
C LEU A 24 1.88 2.75 3.47
N GLY A 25 2.46 2.24 4.55
CA GLY A 25 3.74 1.55 4.51
C GLY A 25 3.63 0.20 3.80
N PRO A 26 4.67 -0.65 3.90
CA PRO A 26 4.59 -2.02 3.42
C PRO A 26 3.38 -2.73 4.02
N LEU A 27 2.54 -3.33 3.17
CA LEU A 27 1.36 -4.08 3.61
C LEU A 27 1.77 -5.24 4.52
N ASN A 28 0.98 -5.57 5.55
CA ASN A 28 1.19 -6.79 6.31
C ASN A 28 0.73 -8.03 5.50
N VAL A 29 1.07 -9.23 5.95
CA VAL A 29 0.70 -10.48 5.26
C VAL A 29 -0.82 -10.69 5.24
N GLU A 30 -1.53 -10.35 6.32
CA GLU A 30 -2.98 -10.47 6.43
C GLU A 30 -3.73 -9.59 5.41
N GLN A 31 -3.25 -8.37 5.21
CA GLN A 31 -3.75 -7.39 4.25
C GLN A 31 -3.51 -7.86 2.81
N LEU A 32 -2.37 -8.52 2.55
CA LEU A 32 -2.10 -9.13 1.24
C LEU A 32 -3.01 -10.33 0.97
N ASN A 33 -3.24 -11.18 1.97
CA ASN A 33 -4.18 -12.31 1.82
C ASN A 33 -5.59 -11.78 1.53
N LYS A 34 -6.03 -10.75 2.25
CA LYS A 34 -7.31 -10.08 1.98
C LYS A 34 -7.38 -9.47 0.58
N LEU A 35 -6.28 -8.89 0.08
CA LEU A 35 -6.21 -8.39 -1.30
C LEU A 35 -6.21 -9.51 -2.34
N LEU A 36 -5.62 -10.66 -2.03
CA LEU A 36 -5.59 -11.83 -2.92
C LEU A 36 -7.01 -12.38 -3.13
N GLU A 37 -7.79 -12.44 -2.06
CA GLU A 37 -9.20 -12.87 -2.09
C GLU A 37 -10.08 -11.86 -2.85
N ALA A 38 -9.88 -10.56 -2.61
CA ALA A 38 -10.67 -9.51 -3.26
C ALA A 38 -10.29 -9.25 -4.74
N SER A 39 -9.14 -9.75 -5.21
CA SER A 39 -8.66 -9.45 -6.57
C SER A 39 -9.20 -10.43 -7.61
N ASN A 40 -9.87 -9.87 -8.62
CA ASN A 40 -10.37 -10.61 -9.79
C ASN A 40 -9.41 -10.56 -10.99
N LYS A 41 -8.31 -9.80 -10.90
CA LYS A 41 -7.36 -9.62 -12.01
C LYS A 41 -6.18 -10.58 -11.87
N PRO A 42 -5.92 -11.49 -12.82
CA PRO A 42 -4.85 -12.49 -12.72
C PRO A 42 -3.48 -11.87 -12.41
N LYS A 43 -3.09 -10.83 -13.14
CA LYS A 43 -1.81 -10.12 -12.93
C LYS A 43 -1.68 -9.48 -11.54
N GLN A 44 -2.79 -9.09 -10.91
CA GLN A 44 -2.75 -8.56 -9.55
C GLN A 44 -2.56 -9.69 -8.54
N LYS A 45 -3.24 -10.82 -8.72
CA LYS A 45 -3.05 -12.02 -7.89
C LYS A 45 -1.60 -12.50 -7.95
N ASP A 46 -0.98 -12.52 -9.12
CA ASP A 46 0.42 -12.93 -9.28
C ASP A 46 1.39 -11.98 -8.56
N LYS A 47 1.16 -10.66 -8.65
CA LYS A 47 1.95 -9.66 -7.91
C LYS A 47 1.82 -9.84 -6.41
N ILE A 48 0.59 -10.05 -5.91
CA ILE A 48 0.31 -10.26 -4.49
C ILE A 48 0.97 -11.55 -3.98
N ARG A 49 0.84 -12.66 -4.72
CA ARG A 49 1.51 -13.94 -4.40
C ARG A 49 3.03 -13.80 -4.34
N ARG A 50 3.63 -13.08 -5.28
CA ARG A 50 5.08 -12.80 -5.28
C ARG A 50 5.50 -12.00 -4.04
N GLU A 51 4.70 -11.01 -3.64
CA GLU A 51 4.97 -10.18 -2.47
C GLU A 51 4.82 -10.97 -1.15
N ILE A 52 3.86 -11.90 -1.08
CA ILE A 52 3.71 -12.85 0.04
C ILE A 52 4.95 -13.74 0.13
N SER A 53 5.40 -14.30 -1.00
CA SER A 53 6.59 -15.17 -1.04
C SER A 53 7.91 -14.43 -0.76
N ARG A 54 8.00 -13.13 -1.05
CA ARG A 54 9.19 -12.31 -0.76
C ARG A 54 9.30 -11.94 0.72
N ARG A 55 8.19 -11.72 1.42
CA ARG A 55 8.18 -11.32 2.84
C ARG A 55 8.91 -12.26 3.80
N PRO A 56 8.82 -13.61 3.73
CA PRO A 56 9.61 -14.46 4.61
C PRO A 56 11.13 -14.26 4.42
N MET A 57 11.57 -13.78 3.25
CA MET A 57 12.98 -13.46 3.00
C MET A 57 13.39 -12.07 3.53
N LEU A 58 12.44 -11.15 3.75
CA LEU A 58 12.69 -9.80 4.27
C LEU A 58 12.63 -9.73 5.80
N VAL A 59 11.94 -10.66 6.46
CA VAL A 59 11.94 -10.78 7.94
C VAL A 59 13.29 -11.32 8.45
N ALA A 60 14.09 -11.95 7.57
CA ALA A 60 15.42 -12.48 7.91
C ALA A 60 16.53 -11.42 7.99
N VAL A 61 16.25 -10.14 7.75
CA VAL A 61 17.16 -9.05 8.09
C VAL A 61 16.66 -8.38 9.36
N PRO A 62 17.27 -8.64 10.53
CA PRO A 62 16.95 -7.92 11.75
C PRO A 62 17.34 -6.46 11.56
N SER A 63 16.35 -5.58 11.48
CA SER A 63 16.57 -4.15 11.64
C SER A 63 16.72 -3.87 13.15
N GLU A 64 17.91 -4.13 13.68
CA GLU A 64 18.42 -3.51 14.90
C GLU A 64 19.23 -2.27 14.51
N THR A 65 18.75 -1.09 14.89
CA THR A 65 19.53 0.08 15.39
C THR A 65 18.54 1.18 15.76
#